data_AF-A0A9D8VZL5-F1
#
_entry.id   AF-A0A9D8VZL5-F1
#
_cell.length_a   1.000
_cell.length_b   1.000
_cell.length_c   1.000
_cell.angle_alpha   90.00
_cell.angle_beta   90.00
_cell.angle_gamma   90.00
#
_symmetry.space_group_name_H-M   'P 1'
#
loop_
_entity.id
_entity.type
_entity.pdbx_description
1 polymer ?
#
loop_
_entity_poly.entity_id
_entity_poly.type
_entity_poly.pdbx_seq_one_letter_code
_entity_poly.pdbx_strand_id
1 'polypeptide(L)'
;MKMNWRAHWVWFCLLLGLITAADYAEHILRPGSEFADRPLDWLAFTAASVATLCGFAISVSFVLKKALISPLVAETGGVALAVAFHLIVSGPFWAAVTWNGESQLHFDSVLEPVAMAIAIYLAFRGLLWISIAALSRFGKRGET
;
A
#
# COMPACT_ATOMS: atom_id res chain seq x y z
N MET A 1 2.42 19.16 -18.41
CA MET A 1 2.06 19.25 -16.98
C MET A 1 2.99 18.32 -16.21
N LYS A 2 3.88 18.84 -15.36
CA LYS A 2 4.78 17.97 -14.56
C LYS A 2 3.93 17.32 -13.46
N MET A 3 3.67 16.02 -13.58
CA MET A 3 2.99 15.26 -12.52
C MET A 3 3.86 15.36 -11.26
N ASN A 4 3.35 15.99 -10.21
CA ASN A 4 4.07 16.05 -8.94
C ASN A 4 4.20 14.61 -8.42
N TRP A 5 5.42 14.07 -8.46
CA TRP A 5 5.72 12.70 -8.04
C TRP A 5 5.32 12.45 -6.58
N ARG A 6 5.16 13.50 -5.75
CA ARG A 6 4.62 13.39 -4.39
C ARG A 6 3.12 13.15 -4.36
N ALA A 7 2.37 13.64 -5.35
CA ALA A 7 0.91 13.58 -5.35
C ALA A 7 0.38 12.15 -5.49
N HIS A 8 0.96 11.32 -6.37
CA HIS A 8 0.44 9.96 -6.54
C HIS A 8 0.68 9.08 -5.31
N TRP A 9 1.80 9.26 -4.60
CA TRP A 9 2.08 8.51 -3.38
C TRP A 9 1.07 8.84 -2.29
N VAL A 10 0.68 10.11 -2.15
CA VAL A 10 -0.40 10.51 -1.24
C VAL A 10 -1.69 9.78 -1.59
N TRP A 11 -2.11 9.80 -2.85
CA TRP A 11 -3.33 9.11 -3.28
C TRP A 11 -3.25 7.59 -3.10
N PHE A 12 -2.09 6.99 -3.36
CA PHE A 12 -1.88 5.56 -3.16
C PHE A 12 -1.95 5.17 -1.69
N CYS A 13 -1.29 5.93 -0.81
CA CYS A 13 -1.31 5.69 0.64
C CYS A 13 -2.70 5.92 1.23
N LEU A 14 -3.44 6.93 0.75
CA LEU A 14 -4.83 7.17 1.14
C LEU A 14 -5.73 6.01 0.71
N LEU A 15 -5.60 5.54 -0.54
CA LEU A 15 -6.36 4.39 -1.02
C LEU A 15 -6.06 3.14 -0.20
N LEU A 16 -4.77 2.86 0.06
CA LEU A 16 -4.37 1.74 0.91
C LEU A 16 -4.96 1.87 2.31
N GLY A 17 -4.91 3.07 2.91
CA GLY A 17 -5.51 3.34 4.21
C GLY A 17 -7.02 3.12 4.24
N LEU A 18 -7.74 3.52 3.20
CA LEU A 18 -9.19 3.29 3.08
C LEU A 18 -9.55 1.81 2.94
N ILE A 19 -8.84 1.09 2.08
CA ILE A 19 -9.02 -0.36 1.90
C ILE A 19 -8.73 -1.07 3.22
N THR A 20 -7.66 -0.66 3.90
CA THR A 20 -7.27 -1.23 5.18
C THR A 20 -8.28 -0.93 6.30
N ALA A 21 -8.86 0.27 6.32
CA ALA A 21 -9.92 0.60 7.28
C ALA A 21 -11.19 -0.23 7.04
N ALA A 22 -11.52 -0.51 5.78
CA ALA A 22 -12.63 -1.39 5.43
C ALA A 22 -12.36 -2.84 5.86
N ASP A 23 -11.16 -3.35 5.60
CA ASP A 23 -10.69 -4.67 6.04
C ASP A 23 -10.73 -4.81 7.57
N TYR A 24 -10.24 -3.79 8.28
CA TYR A 24 -10.36 -3.71 9.73
C TYR A 24 -11.81 -3.82 10.19
N ALA A 25 -12.71 -3.02 9.62
CA ALA A 25 -14.13 -3.03 9.98
C ALA A 25 -14.77 -4.39 9.69
N GLU A 26 -14.45 -5.03 8.57
CA GLU A 26 -14.94 -6.37 8.24
C GLU A 26 -14.51 -7.39 9.30
N HIS A 27 -13.23 -7.39 9.68
CA HIS A 27 -12.71 -8.31 10.68
C HIS A 27 -13.29 -8.10 12.08
N ILE A 28 -13.60 -6.86 12.47
CA ILE A 28 -14.23 -6.57 13.78
C ILE A 28 -15.73 -6.87 13.79
N LEU A 29 -16.43 -6.61 12.69
CA LEU A 29 -17.89 -6.80 12.61
C LEU A 29 -18.29 -8.25 12.32
N ARG A 30 -17.34 -9.10 11.90
CA ARG A 30 -17.60 -10.50 11.58
C ARG A 30 -17.88 -11.33 12.85
N PRO A 31 -19.04 -12.00 12.95
CA PRO A 31 -19.34 -12.86 14.08
C PRO A 31 -18.31 -14.00 14.23
N GLY A 32 -17.81 -14.21 15.46
CA GLY A 32 -16.83 -15.25 15.77
C GLY A 32 -15.40 -14.96 15.31
N SER A 33 -15.10 -13.71 14.95
CA SER A 33 -13.75 -13.28 14.58
C SER A 33 -12.85 -13.14 15.80
N GLU A 34 -11.69 -13.80 15.79
CA GLU A 34 -10.66 -13.65 16.83
C GLU A 34 -10.16 -12.20 16.96
N PHE A 35 -10.25 -11.42 15.88
CA PHE A 35 -9.88 -10.00 15.88
C PHE A 35 -10.90 -9.14 16.61
N ALA A 36 -12.17 -9.56 16.67
CA ALA A 36 -13.22 -8.84 17.40
C ALA A 36 -12.98 -8.87 18.91
N ASP A 37 -12.30 -9.89 19.42
CA ASP A 37 -11.95 -10.02 20.84
C ASP A 37 -10.75 -9.13 21.23
N ARG A 38 -9.95 -8.68 20.25
CA ARG A 38 -8.75 -7.85 20.46
C ARG A 38 -8.66 -6.69 19.45
N PRO A 39 -9.65 -5.77 19.42
CA PRO A 39 -9.75 -4.75 18.38
C PRO A 39 -8.59 -3.74 18.40
N LEU A 40 -8.06 -3.42 19.59
CA LEU A 40 -6.96 -2.47 19.72
C LEU A 40 -5.64 -3.04 19.21
N ASP A 41 -5.38 -4.32 19.47
CA ASP A 41 -4.16 -5.00 18.99
C ASP A 41 -4.19 -5.10 17.47
N TRP A 42 -5.36 -5.42 16.90
CA TRP A 42 -5.57 -5.40 15.45
C TRP A 42 -5.43 -4.02 14.84
N LEU A 43 -5.96 -2.98 15.47
CA LEU A 43 -5.79 -1.61 15.00
C LEU A 43 -4.32 -1.21 15.01
N ALA A 44 -3.58 -1.52 16.08
CA ALA A 44 -2.17 -1.22 16.22
C ALA A 44 -1.33 -1.95 15.16
N PHE A 45 -1.56 -3.25 14.97
CA PHE A 45 -0.89 -4.05 13.95
C PHE A 45 -1.12 -3.49 12.55
N THR A 46 -2.38 -3.19 12.26
CA THR A 46 -2.82 -2.70 10.97
C THR A 46 -2.20 -1.34 10.66
N ALA A 47 -2.24 -0.40 11.63
CA ALA A 47 -1.64 0.92 11.47
C ALA A 47 -0.11 0.85 11.28
N ALA A 48 0.58 0.04 12.08
CA ALA A 48 2.03 -0.13 11.97
C ALA A 48 2.44 -0.79 10.65
N SER A 49 1.67 -1.77 10.19
CA SER A 49 1.88 -2.47 8.91
C SER A 49 1.70 -1.52 7.72
N VAL A 50 0.61 -0.75 7.68
CA VAL A 50 0.38 0.25 6.62
C VAL A 50 1.46 1.32 6.60
N ALA A 51 1.82 1.86 7.79
CA ALA A 51 2.88 2.86 7.89
C ALA A 51 4.22 2.32 7.36
N THR A 52 4.55 1.07 7.70
CA THR A 52 5.76 0.40 7.24
C THR A 52 5.73 0.16 5.74
N LEU A 53 4.62 -0.37 5.20
CA LEU A 53 4.44 -0.59 3.76
C LEU A 53 4.62 0.69 2.96
N CYS A 54 3.94 1.77 3.35
CA CYS A 54 4.03 3.07 2.68
C CYS A 54 5.44 3.66 2.77
N GLY A 55 6.01 3.71 3.98
CA GLY A 55 7.34 4.24 4.22
C GLY A 55 8.42 3.49 3.45
N PHE A 56 8.36 2.16 3.46
CA PHE A 56 9.30 1.30 2.76
C PHE A 56 9.17 1.44 1.24
N ALA A 57 7.94 1.39 0.70
CA ALA A 57 7.69 1.51 -0.73
C ALA A 57 8.25 2.84 -1.27
N ILE A 58 7.98 3.95 -0.58
CA ILE A 58 8.46 5.28 -0.95
C ILE A 58 9.99 5.35 -0.87
N SER A 59 10.57 4.83 0.21
CA SER A 59 12.03 4.88 0.45
C SER A 59 12.79 4.07 -0.59
N VAL A 60 12.36 2.83 -0.87
CA VAL A 60 12.97 1.98 -1.89
C VAL A 60 12.80 2.60 -3.27
N SER A 61 11.61 3.09 -3.60
CA SER A 61 11.38 3.78 -4.88
C SER A 61 12.32 4.98 -5.07
N PHE A 62 12.56 5.74 -4.00
CA PHE A 62 13.48 6.88 -4.04
C PHE A 62 14.93 6.44 -4.27
N VAL A 63 15.38 5.36 -3.61
CA VAL A 63 16.71 4.79 -3.83
C VAL A 63 16.86 4.24 -5.26
N LEU A 64 15.88 3.48 -5.76
CA LEU A 64 15.89 2.92 -7.11
C LEU A 64 15.93 4.00 -8.20
N LYS A 65 15.24 5.14 -7.99
CA LYS A 65 15.30 6.28 -8.91
C LYS A 65 16.69 6.91 -8.98
N LYS A 66 17.47 6.89 -7.90
CA LYS A 66 18.86 7.38 -7.91
C LYS A 66 19.77 6.51 -8.78
N ALA A 67 19.42 5.25 -8.98
CA ALA A 67 20.14 4.33 -9.86
C ALA A 67 19.78 4.49 -11.36
N LEU A 68 19.20 5.62 -11.77
CA LEU A 68 18.79 5.95 -13.15
C LEU A 68 17.75 4.99 -13.76
N ILE A 69 17.02 4.25 -12.93
CA ILE A 69 15.90 3.41 -13.34
C ILE A 69 14.70 4.30 -13.71
N SER A 70 13.92 3.90 -14.73
CA SER A 70 12.68 4.57 -15.10
C SER A 70 11.77 4.78 -13.86
N PRO A 71 11.17 5.97 -13.67
CA PRO A 71 10.34 6.25 -12.49
C PRO A 71 9.27 5.20 -12.23
N LEU A 72 8.58 4.71 -13.28
CA LEU A 72 7.53 3.70 -13.13
C LEU A 72 8.09 2.36 -12.63
N VAL A 73 9.24 1.93 -13.16
CA VAL A 73 9.89 0.67 -12.76
C VAL A 73 10.39 0.78 -11.32
N ALA A 74 11.01 1.89 -10.96
CA ALA A 74 11.48 2.13 -9.60
C ALA A 74 10.32 2.15 -8.58
N GLU A 75 9.20 2.77 -8.93
CA GLU A 75 8.01 2.82 -8.08
C GLU A 75 7.34 1.46 -7.92
N THR A 76 7.20 0.73 -9.03
CA THR A 76 6.63 -0.63 -9.03
C THR A 76 7.52 -1.58 -8.22
N GLY A 77 8.85 -1.50 -8.39
CA GLY A 77 9.81 -2.25 -7.60
C GLY A 77 9.74 -1.90 -6.12
N GLY A 78 9.53 -0.64 -5.76
CA GLY A 78 9.31 -0.22 -4.38
C GLY A 78 8.07 -0.85 -3.75
N VAL A 79 6.93 -0.88 -4.47
CA VAL A 79 5.72 -1.57 -4.00
C VAL A 79 5.95 -3.07 -3.84
N ALA A 80 6.55 -3.71 -4.85
CA ALA A 80 6.84 -5.14 -4.82
C ALA A 80 7.72 -5.53 -3.61
N LEU A 81 8.80 -4.77 -3.39
CA LEU A 81 9.72 -4.99 -2.28
C LEU A 81 9.09 -4.67 -0.93
N ALA A 82 8.22 -3.67 -0.84
CA ALA A 82 7.50 -3.36 0.40
C ALA A 82 6.55 -4.49 0.80
N VAL A 83 5.80 -5.05 -0.15
CA VAL A 83 4.89 -6.17 0.12
C VAL A 83 5.68 -7.42 0.49
N ALA A 84 6.75 -7.76 -0.25
CA ALA A 84 7.62 -8.88 0.10
C ALA A 84 8.22 -8.72 1.50
N PHE A 85 8.73 -7.52 1.81
CA PHE A 85 9.26 -7.20 3.13
C PHE A 85 8.20 -7.33 4.24
N HIS A 86 6.95 -6.95 3.97
CA HIS A 86 5.88 -7.10 4.93
C HIS A 86 5.56 -8.56 5.21
N LEU A 87 5.41 -9.39 4.18
CA LEU A 87 5.07 -10.80 4.34
C LEU A 87 6.20 -11.59 5.03
N ILE A 88 7.45 -11.26 4.76
CA ILE A 88 8.60 -12.00 5.29
C ILE A 88 9.04 -11.46 6.66
N VAL A 89 8.97 -10.14 6.87
CA VAL A 89 9.64 -9.48 8.00
C VAL A 89 8.68 -8.63 8.82
N SER A 90 8.13 -7.54 8.25
CA SER A 90 7.47 -6.54 9.09
C SER A 90 6.10 -7.00 9.61
N GLY A 91 5.37 -7.81 8.87
CA GLY A 91 4.12 -8.44 9.32
C GLY A 91 4.35 -9.36 10.52
N PRO A 92 5.19 -10.40 10.40
CA PRO A 92 5.54 -11.26 11.53
C PRO A 92 6.09 -10.47 12.74
N PHE A 93 6.93 -9.45 12.48
CA PHE A 93 7.43 -8.57 13.52
C PHE A 93 6.32 -7.82 14.26
N TRP A 94 5.43 -7.14 13.52
CA TRP A 94 4.34 -6.39 14.14
C TRP A 94 3.34 -7.29 14.84
N ALA A 95 3.06 -8.49 14.30
CA ALA A 95 2.21 -9.47 14.96
C ALA A 95 2.80 -9.91 16.30
N ALA A 96 4.11 -10.19 16.35
CA ALA A 96 4.77 -10.53 17.60
C ALA A 96 4.73 -9.38 18.62
N VAL A 97 4.90 -8.13 18.17
CA VAL A 97 4.86 -6.94 19.03
C VAL A 97 3.46 -6.68 19.60
N THR A 98 2.41 -6.80 18.78
CA THR A 98 1.04 -6.44 19.20
C THR A 98 0.30 -7.59 19.89
N TRP A 99 0.58 -8.84 19.54
CA TRP A 99 0.01 -10.03 20.19
C TRP A 99 0.92 -10.65 21.25
N ASN A 100 1.93 -9.94 21.74
CA ASN A 100 2.88 -10.43 22.76
C ASN A 100 3.50 -11.80 22.41
N GLY A 101 3.73 -12.07 21.12
CA GLY A 101 4.29 -13.33 20.63
C GLY A 101 3.32 -14.52 20.61
N GLU A 102 2.04 -14.33 20.96
CA GLU A 102 1.02 -15.39 20.90
C GLU A 102 0.63 -15.75 19.47
N SER A 103 0.76 -14.80 18.53
CA SER A 103 0.45 -15.00 17.12
C SER A 103 1.71 -15.25 16.31
N GLN A 104 1.81 -16.43 15.70
CA GLN A 104 2.79 -16.72 14.65
C GLN A 104 2.16 -16.44 13.29
N LEU A 105 2.10 -15.17 12.91
CA LEU A 105 1.67 -14.79 11.57
C LEU A 105 2.71 -15.29 10.56
N HIS A 106 2.33 -16.27 9.76
CA HIS A 106 3.12 -16.80 8.67
C HIS A 106 2.34 -16.70 7.36
N PHE A 107 3.04 -16.35 6.29
CA PHE A 107 2.45 -16.27 4.96
C PHE A 107 3.05 -17.36 4.08
N ASP A 108 2.21 -18.32 3.66
CA ASP A 108 2.65 -19.46 2.86
C ASP A 108 3.03 -19.06 1.41
N SER A 109 2.57 -17.88 0.96
CA SER A 109 2.79 -17.37 -0.39
C SER A 109 3.24 -15.92 -0.35
N VAL A 110 4.45 -15.65 -0.86
CA VAL A 110 4.98 -14.29 -1.01
C VAL A 110 4.78 -13.77 -2.44
N LEU A 111 4.92 -14.64 -3.44
CA LEU A 111 4.91 -14.21 -4.83
C LEU A 111 3.53 -13.76 -5.30
N GLU A 112 2.46 -14.43 -4.88
CA GLU A 112 1.11 -14.10 -5.33
C GLU A 112 0.67 -12.71 -4.83
N PRO A 113 0.82 -12.36 -3.53
CA PRO A 113 0.46 -11.02 -3.08
C PRO A 113 1.37 -9.94 -3.68
N VAL A 114 2.65 -10.23 -3.93
CA VAL A 114 3.57 -9.30 -4.60
C VAL A 114 3.12 -9.03 -6.04
N ALA A 115 2.78 -10.09 -6.80
CA ALA A 115 2.27 -9.95 -8.16
C ALA A 115 0.95 -9.19 -8.20
N MET A 116 0.05 -9.47 -7.25
CA MET A 116 -1.22 -8.76 -7.09
C MET A 116 -0.98 -7.27 -6.79
N ALA A 117 -0.08 -6.96 -5.86
CA ALA A 117 0.25 -5.58 -5.51
C ALA A 117 0.85 -4.80 -6.69
N ILE A 118 1.70 -5.43 -7.50
CA ILE A 118 2.22 -4.86 -8.75
C ILE A 118 1.05 -4.55 -9.71
N ALA A 119 0.16 -5.51 -9.94
CA ALA A 119 -0.97 -5.33 -10.85
C ALA A 119 -1.89 -4.20 -10.39
N ILE A 120 -2.26 -4.18 -9.10
CA ILE A 120 -3.08 -3.12 -8.49
C ILE A 120 -2.39 -1.77 -8.60
N TYR A 121 -1.09 -1.69 -8.30
CA TYR A 121 -0.35 -0.44 -8.39
C TYR A 121 -0.31 0.12 -9.83
N LEU A 122 -0.05 -0.75 -10.81
CA LEU A 122 -0.04 -0.35 -12.22
C LEU A 122 -1.43 0.09 -12.70
N ALA A 123 -2.49 -0.62 -12.29
CA ALA A 123 -3.87 -0.23 -12.59
C ALA A 123 -4.21 1.14 -11.96
N PHE A 124 -3.88 1.35 -10.69
CA PHE A 124 -4.02 2.63 -10.00
C PHE A 124 -3.29 3.76 -10.76
N ARG A 125 -2.03 3.51 -11.17
CA ARG A 125 -1.24 4.49 -11.92
C ARG A 125 -1.84 4.80 -13.29
N GLY A 126 -2.36 3.79 -13.98
CA GLY A 126 -3.08 3.97 -15.25
C GLY A 126 -4.32 4.83 -15.08
N LEU A 127 -5.17 4.52 -14.08
CA LEU A 127 -6.38 5.28 -13.78
C LEU A 127 -6.06 6.73 -13.41
N LEU A 128 -5.07 6.96 -12.55
CA LEU A 128 -4.66 8.31 -12.17
C LEU A 128 -4.22 9.14 -13.39
N TRP A 129 -3.45 8.52 -14.29
CA TRP A 129 -3.00 9.18 -15.52
C TRP A 129 -4.16 9.53 -16.46
N ILE A 130 -5.11 8.61 -16.65
CA ILE A 130 -6.32 8.83 -17.45
C ILE A 130 -7.16 9.97 -16.86
N SER A 131 -7.40 9.95 -15.55
CA SER A 131 -8.18 10.99 -14.86
C SER A 131 -7.55 12.37 -15.00
N ILE A 132 -6.23 12.46 -14.84
CA ILE A 132 -5.49 13.70 -15.05
C ILE A 132 -5.61 14.19 -16.50
N ALA A 133 -5.45 13.29 -17.48
CA ALA A 133 -5.55 13.62 -18.89
C ALA A 133 -6.97 14.14 -19.24
N ALA A 134 -8.02 13.47 -18.75
CA ALA A 134 -9.40 13.87 -18.95
C ALA A 134 -9.68 15.27 -18.39
N LEU A 135 -9.34 15.51 -17.12
CA LEU A 135 -9.56 16.81 -16.47
C LEU A 135 -8.82 17.96 -17.17
N SER A 136 -7.60 17.72 -17.64
CA SER A 136 -6.83 18.73 -18.37
C SER A 136 -7.44 19.13 -19.72
N ARG A 137 -8.23 18.24 -20.35
CA ARG A 137 -8.94 18.53 -21.60
C ARG A 137 -10.19 19.38 -21.37
N PHE A 138 -10.87 19.21 -20.24
CA PHE A 138 -12.03 20.02 -19.87
C PHE A 138 -11.65 21.45 -19.50
N GLY A 139 -10.54 21.64 -18.77
CA GLY A 139 -10.05 22.98 -18.41
C GLY A 139 -9.74 23.86 -19.61
N LYS A 140 -9.24 23.29 -20.71
CA LYS A 140 -8.91 24.03 -21.94
C LYS A 140 -10.12 24.42 -22.80
N ARG A 141 -11.29 23.82 -22.60
CA ARG A 141 -12.51 24.13 -23.37
C ARG A 141 -13.30 25.32 -22.81
N GLY A 142 -12.99 25.78 -21.60
CA GLY A 142 -13.64 26.95 -20.99
C GLY A 142 -12.97 28.29 -21.31
N GLU A 143 -11.85 28.27 -22.04
CA GLU A 143 -11.05 29.46 -22.41
C GLU A 143 -11.16 29.85 -23.90
N THR A 144 -12.06 29.19 -24.65
CA THR A 144 -12.35 29.46 -26.07
C THR A 144 -13.78 29.93 -26.24
#